data_AF-A0A8T1GSN5-F1
#
_entry.id   AF-A0A8T1GSN5-F1
#
_cell.length_a   1.000
_cell.length_b   1.000
_cell.length_c   1.000
_cell.angle_alpha   90.00
_cell.angle_beta   90.00
_cell.angle_gamma   90.00
#
_symmetry.space_group_name_H-M   'P 1'
#
loop_
_entity.id
_entity.type
_entity.pdbx_description
1 polymer ?
#
loop_
_entity_poly.entity_id
_entity_poly.type
_entity_poly.pdbx_seq_one_letter_code
_entity_poly.pdbx_strand_id
1 'polypeptide(L)'
;KKEVEANTVFDVYFYAEISVQDEVDAESSNGMGPVALSYCLMIIYISLGINRIKFSREFFISSKIVAGFCGVMSIVCGVASTIGLYMWFGVKLQLIIMEVVPFLSLAIGVDNIFLLIHAMTEKEDQMRREQPSLFVGLEHNPKAIEEITSTIVSESLAYIGPSIFMASAAESVAFAFGSISAMPVVLWFAAMACCAVAINFC
;
A
#
# COMPACT_ATOMS: atom_id res chain seq x y z
N LYS A 1 33.66 16.29 13.98
CA LYS A 1 33.99 16.19 12.54
C LYS A 1 34.89 17.33 12.02
N LYS A 2 34.71 18.61 12.42
CA LYS A 2 35.58 19.74 11.99
C LYS A 2 37.08 19.65 12.40
N GLU A 3 37.43 18.86 13.41
CA GLU A 3 38.82 18.74 13.87
C GLU A 3 39.64 17.67 13.10
N VAL A 4 38.99 16.79 12.34
CA VAL A 4 39.65 15.73 11.54
C VAL A 4 40.11 16.27 10.18
N GLU A 5 39.37 17.21 9.58
CA GLU A 5 39.75 17.82 8.30
C GLU A 5 41.03 18.68 8.38
N ALA A 6 41.48 19.05 9.58
CA ALA A 6 42.61 19.94 9.78
C ALA A 6 43.94 19.22 10.07
N ASN A 7 43.95 17.90 10.25
CA ASN A 7 45.14 17.18 10.71
C ASN A 7 45.57 16.09 9.72
N THR A 8 46.69 16.31 9.03
CA THR A 8 47.25 15.38 8.02
C THR A 8 48.30 14.42 8.58
N VAL A 9 48.60 14.52 9.89
CA VAL A 9 49.71 13.79 10.53
C VAL A 9 49.23 12.54 11.28
N PHE A 10 48.00 12.52 11.77
CA PHE A 10 47.46 11.41 12.55
C PHE A 10 45.99 11.12 12.18
N ASP A 11 45.71 9.86 11.82
CA ASP A 11 44.35 9.34 11.74
C ASP A 11 43.91 8.86 13.13
N VAL A 12 42.97 9.57 13.73
CA VAL A 12 42.50 9.27 15.09
C VAL A 12 41.03 8.86 15.07
N TYR A 13 40.78 7.63 15.53
CA TYR A 13 39.44 7.06 15.67
C TYR A 13 39.04 7.07 17.15
N PHE A 14 37.93 7.73 17.45
CA PHE A 14 37.34 7.74 18.78
C PHE A 14 35.95 7.12 18.74
N TYR A 15 35.63 6.34 19.76
CA TYR A 15 34.33 5.74 19.96
C TYR A 15 33.79 6.22 21.30
N ALA A 16 32.57 6.74 21.30
CA ALA A 16 31.81 7.02 22.52
C ALA A 16 30.49 6.25 22.42
N GLU A 17 30.01 5.71 23.54
CA GLU A 17 28.78 4.92 23.53
C GLU A 17 27.57 5.71 22.98
N ILE A 18 27.54 7.02 23.23
CA ILE A 18 26.54 7.95 22.71
C ILE A 18 26.73 8.32 21.23
N SER A 19 27.92 8.14 20.66
CA SER A 19 28.21 8.58 19.28
C SER A 19 27.37 7.83 18.25
N VAL A 20 27.00 6.58 18.56
CA VAL A 20 26.12 5.78 17.70
C VAL A 20 24.70 6.34 17.67
N GLN A 21 24.15 6.75 18.82
CA GLN A 21 22.82 7.38 18.86
C GLN A 21 22.84 8.76 18.18
N ASP A 22 23.87 9.57 18.44
CA ASP A 22 23.99 10.89 17.83
C ASP A 22 24.15 10.83 16.30
N GLU A 23 24.88 9.83 15.77
CA GLU A 23 24.97 9.64 14.32
C GLU A 23 23.65 9.14 13.72
N VAL A 24 22.90 8.27 14.41
CA VAL A 24 21.57 7.82 13.98
C VAL A 24 20.58 9.00 13.94
N ASP A 25 20.57 9.86 14.95
CA ASP A 25 19.68 11.03 15.00
C ASP A 25 20.03 12.06 13.91
N ALA A 26 21.32 12.28 13.66
CA ALA A 26 21.81 13.17 12.61
C ALA A 26 21.49 12.65 11.20
N GLU A 27 21.63 11.34 10.97
CA GLU A 27 21.31 10.69 9.70
C GLU A 27 19.79 10.65 9.47
N SER A 28 19.01 10.43 10.53
CA SER A 28 17.54 10.41 10.47
C SER A 28 16.95 11.76 10.03
N SER A 29 17.58 12.89 10.38
CA SER A 29 17.16 14.22 9.89
C SER A 29 17.39 14.42 8.39
N ASN A 30 18.43 13.81 7.82
CA ASN A 30 18.77 13.95 6.40
C ASN A 30 18.13 12.86 5.52
N GLY A 31 17.66 11.75 6.11
CA GLY A 31 17.04 10.62 5.41
C GLY A 31 15.57 10.81 5.00
N MET A 32 14.86 11.79 5.59
CA MET A 32 13.40 11.93 5.38
C MET A 32 13.01 12.27 3.93
N GLY A 33 13.80 13.11 3.25
CA GLY A 33 13.53 13.53 1.87
C GLY A 33 13.57 12.37 0.86
N PRO A 34 14.67 11.61 0.79
CA PRO A 34 14.77 10.41 -0.05
C PRO A 34 13.68 9.37 0.24
N VAL A 35 13.35 9.15 1.52
CA VAL A 35 12.29 8.22 1.93
C VAL A 35 10.92 8.67 1.39
N ALA A 36 10.55 9.94 1.57
CA ALA A 36 9.31 10.48 1.03
C ALA A 36 9.25 10.38 -0.51
N LEU A 37 10.37 10.63 -1.20
CA LEU A 37 10.46 10.48 -2.65
C LEU A 37 10.25 9.02 -3.09
N SER A 38 10.82 8.06 -2.37
CA SER A 38 10.68 6.64 -2.68
C SER A 38 9.22 6.17 -2.57
N TYR A 39 8.49 6.61 -1.54
CA TYR A 39 7.05 6.32 -1.40
C TYR A 39 6.22 7.00 -2.48
N CYS A 40 6.50 8.27 -2.81
CA CYS A 40 5.83 8.97 -3.91
C CYS A 40 6.04 8.23 -5.24
N LEU A 41 7.27 7.82 -5.56
CA LEU A 41 7.56 7.07 -6.78
C LEU A 41 6.91 5.69 -6.78
N MET A 42 6.87 5.01 -5.64
CA MET A 42 6.21 3.72 -5.48
C MET A 42 4.70 3.83 -5.70
N ILE A 43 4.04 4.83 -5.11
CA ILE A 43 2.61 5.13 -5.32
C ILE A 43 2.33 5.43 -6.79
N ILE A 44 3.16 6.26 -7.44
CA ILE A 44 3.04 6.56 -8.87
C ILE A 44 3.22 5.29 -9.70
N TYR A 45 4.26 4.50 -9.43
CA TYR A 45 4.56 3.27 -10.14
C TYR A 45 3.41 2.28 -10.05
N ILE A 46 2.87 2.05 -8.85
CA ILE A 46 1.71 1.19 -8.60
C ILE A 46 0.47 1.73 -9.32
N SER A 47 0.20 3.04 -9.20
CA SER A 47 -0.96 3.68 -9.84
C SER A 47 -0.90 3.54 -11.38
N LEU A 48 0.31 3.61 -11.95
CA LEU A 48 0.55 3.38 -13.37
C LEU A 48 0.53 1.88 -13.75
N GLY A 49 1.00 1.00 -12.86
CA GLY A 49 1.08 -0.45 -13.11
C GLY A 49 -0.26 -1.16 -13.06
N ILE A 50 -1.15 -0.74 -12.13
CA ILE A 50 -2.54 -1.22 -12.07
C ILE A 50 -3.30 -0.82 -13.34
N ASN A 51 -3.02 0.38 -13.86
CA ASN A 51 -3.58 0.85 -15.10
C ASN A 51 -2.81 0.24 -16.28
N ARG A 52 -3.19 -0.96 -16.73
CA ARG A 52 -2.69 -1.52 -18.01
C ARG A 52 -2.94 -0.49 -19.11
N ILE A 53 -1.90 0.29 -19.44
CA ILE A 53 -1.94 1.36 -20.44
C ILE A 53 -2.27 0.71 -21.79
N LYS A 54 -3.56 0.67 -22.15
CA LYS A 54 -3.96 0.51 -23.54
C LYS A 54 -3.78 1.88 -24.16
N PHE A 55 -2.70 2.03 -24.92
CA PHE A 55 -2.33 3.23 -25.67
C PHE A 55 -3.35 3.48 -26.79
N SER A 56 -4.54 3.96 -26.43
CA SER A 56 -5.57 4.39 -27.38
C SER A 56 -6.17 5.71 -26.91
N ARG A 57 -6.57 6.58 -27.84
CA ARG A 57 -6.93 7.99 -27.62
C ARG A 57 -8.14 8.23 -26.69
N GLU A 58 -8.83 7.19 -26.24
CA GLU A 58 -9.89 7.22 -25.21
C GLU A 58 -9.36 7.08 -23.76
N PHE A 59 -8.02 7.11 -23.59
CA PHE A 59 -7.28 6.89 -22.33
C PHE A 59 -7.67 7.81 -21.17
N PHE A 60 -8.15 9.03 -21.44
CA PHE A 60 -8.49 10.01 -20.40
C PHE A 60 -9.96 9.99 -19.96
N ILE A 61 -10.83 9.27 -20.68
CA ILE A 61 -12.29 9.40 -20.52
C ILE A 61 -12.93 8.10 -19.97
N SER A 62 -12.23 6.96 -20.01
CA SER A 62 -12.74 5.71 -19.41
C SER A 62 -12.24 5.54 -17.97
N SER A 63 -13.17 5.68 -17.02
CA SER A 63 -13.05 5.97 -15.58
C SER A 63 -12.26 4.99 -14.67
N LYS A 64 -11.35 4.16 -15.18
CA LYS A 64 -10.67 3.12 -14.37
C LYS A 64 -9.44 3.62 -13.60
N ILE A 65 -8.87 4.75 -14.01
CA ILE A 65 -7.71 5.38 -13.34
C ILE A 65 -8.10 5.87 -11.94
N VAL A 66 -9.29 6.45 -11.80
CA VAL A 66 -9.78 7.00 -10.53
C VAL A 66 -10.01 5.87 -9.52
N ALA A 67 -10.52 4.71 -9.96
CA ALA A 67 -10.70 3.54 -9.10
C ALA A 67 -9.36 3.00 -8.56
N GLY A 68 -8.35 2.88 -9.42
CA GLY A 68 -7.00 2.48 -8.99
C GLY A 68 -6.35 3.48 -8.03
N PHE A 69 -6.46 4.77 -8.33
CA PHE A 69 -5.93 5.83 -7.45
C PHE A 69 -6.64 5.87 -6.09
N CYS A 70 -7.97 5.76 -6.07
CA CYS A 70 -8.77 5.67 -4.85
C CYS A 70 -8.35 4.44 -4.02
N GLY A 71 -8.12 3.31 -4.68
CA GLY A 71 -7.60 2.10 -4.07
C GLY A 71 -6.25 2.30 -3.37
N VAL A 72 -5.28 2.90 -4.04
CA VAL A 72 -3.97 3.19 -3.44
C VAL A 72 -4.09 4.16 -2.26
N MET A 73 -4.93 5.19 -2.39
CA MET A 73 -5.20 6.12 -1.28
C MET A 73 -5.84 5.42 -0.08
N SER A 74 -6.73 4.45 -0.30
CA SER A 74 -7.32 3.64 0.76
C SER A 74 -6.26 2.84 1.53
N ILE A 75 -5.30 2.22 0.83
CA ILE A 75 -4.20 1.48 1.48
C ILE A 75 -3.31 2.41 2.32
N VAL A 76 -2.96 3.58 1.78
CA VAL A 76 -2.14 4.57 2.51
C VAL A 76 -2.88 5.03 3.78
N CYS A 77 -4.18 5.30 3.70
CA CYS A 77 -5.01 5.63 4.84
C CYS A 77 -5.10 4.49 5.86
N GLY A 78 -5.18 3.22 5.42
CA GLY A 78 -5.17 2.04 6.28
C GLY A 78 -3.87 1.87 7.06
N VAL A 79 -2.73 2.05 6.38
CA VAL A 79 -1.41 2.05 7.02
C VAL A 79 -1.27 3.19 8.01
N ALA A 80 -1.64 4.41 7.63
CA ALA A 80 -1.59 5.58 8.51
C ALA A 80 -2.47 5.38 9.75
N SER A 81 -3.66 4.81 9.58
CA SER A 81 -4.58 4.47 10.68
C SER A 81 -3.97 3.43 11.62
N THR A 82 -3.32 2.39 11.07
CA THR A 82 -2.64 1.36 11.87
C THR A 82 -1.52 1.96 12.72
N ILE A 83 -0.65 2.76 12.09
CA ILE A 83 0.44 3.46 12.81
C ILE A 83 -0.14 4.39 13.88
N GLY A 84 -1.18 5.16 13.55
CA GLY A 84 -1.86 6.05 14.49
C GLY A 84 -2.48 5.32 15.69
N LEU A 85 -3.10 4.16 15.47
CA LEU A 85 -3.66 3.33 16.54
C LEU A 85 -2.56 2.84 17.50
N TYR A 86 -1.42 2.38 16.98
CA TYR A 86 -0.31 1.92 17.83
C TYR A 86 0.41 3.07 18.54
N MET A 87 0.49 4.25 17.93
CA MET A 87 0.93 5.48 18.61
C MET A 87 -0.01 5.83 19.76
N TRP A 88 -1.32 5.70 19.58
CA TRP A 88 -2.31 5.93 20.65
C TRP A 88 -2.06 5.00 21.83
N PHE A 89 -1.82 3.71 21.58
CA PHE A 89 -1.49 2.73 22.63
C PHE A 89 -0.11 2.95 23.29
N GLY A 90 0.67 3.94 22.85
CA GLY A 90 1.96 4.30 23.45
C GLY A 90 3.11 3.35 23.08
N VAL A 91 2.98 2.61 21.97
CA VAL A 91 4.03 1.70 21.50
C VAL A 91 5.19 2.50 20.91
N LYS A 92 6.43 2.18 21.32
CA LYS A 92 7.65 2.81 20.78
C LYS A 92 7.84 2.39 19.33
N LEU A 93 7.61 3.33 18.40
CA LEU A 93 7.86 3.11 16.98
C LEU A 93 9.36 3.20 16.69
N GLN A 94 9.89 2.15 16.07
CA GLN A 94 11.26 2.10 15.58
C GLN A 94 11.30 2.54 14.13
N LEU A 95 12.37 3.23 13.74
CA LEU A 95 12.56 3.76 12.37
C LEU A 95 12.40 2.66 11.30
N ILE A 96 12.94 1.46 11.56
CA ILE A 96 12.85 0.31 10.65
C ILE A 96 11.39 -0.12 10.40
N ILE A 97 10.55 -0.12 11.45
CA ILE A 97 9.14 -0.52 11.34
C ILE A 97 8.36 0.50 10.49
N MET A 98 8.65 1.79 10.68
CA MET A 98 8.04 2.88 9.90
C MET A 98 8.39 2.81 8.41
N GLU A 99 9.48 2.14 8.03
CA GLU A 99 9.86 1.97 6.63
C GLU A 99 9.28 0.69 6.01
N VAL A 100 9.43 -0.45 6.71
CA VAL A 100 9.08 -1.76 6.15
C VAL A 100 7.58 -2.02 6.15
N VAL A 101 6.84 -1.59 7.18
CA VAL A 101 5.39 -1.86 7.29
C VAL A 101 4.60 -1.21 6.14
N PRO A 102 4.80 0.08 5.80
CA PRO A 102 4.12 0.67 4.65
C PRO A 102 4.45 -0.02 3.33
N PHE A 103 5.71 -0.42 3.13
CA PHE A 103 6.13 -1.10 1.90
C PHE A 103 5.44 -2.46 1.74
N LEU A 104 5.48 -3.28 2.78
CA LEU A 104 4.84 -4.59 2.83
C LEU A 104 3.32 -4.49 2.63
N SER A 105 2.68 -3.56 3.35
CA SER A 105 1.24 -3.34 3.31
C SER A 105 0.77 -2.87 1.93
N LEU A 106 1.55 -1.98 1.28
CA LEU A 106 1.29 -1.57 -0.10
C LEU A 106 1.43 -2.73 -1.08
N ALA A 107 2.44 -3.59 -0.95
CA ALA A 107 2.60 -4.74 -1.83
C ALA A 107 1.38 -5.68 -1.77
N ILE A 108 0.96 -6.05 -0.57
CA ILE A 108 -0.21 -6.91 -0.34
C ILE A 108 -1.51 -6.23 -0.80
N GLY A 109 -1.72 -4.97 -0.41
CA GLY A 109 -2.94 -4.23 -0.72
C GLY A 109 -3.14 -4.03 -2.22
N VAL A 110 -2.05 -3.75 -2.94
CA VAL A 110 -2.09 -3.55 -4.40
C VAL A 110 -2.45 -4.82 -5.14
N ASP A 111 -1.93 -5.97 -4.71
CA ASP A 111 -2.28 -7.25 -5.32
C ASP A 111 -3.79 -7.52 -5.22
N ASN A 112 -4.38 -7.27 -4.06
CA ASN A 112 -5.83 -7.42 -3.85
C ASN A 112 -6.65 -6.47 -4.75
N ILE A 113 -6.24 -5.21 -4.87
CA ILE A 113 -6.93 -4.21 -5.71
C ILE A 113 -6.77 -4.52 -7.19
N PHE A 114 -5.58 -4.94 -7.62
CA PHE A 114 -5.32 -5.32 -8.99
C PHE A 114 -6.17 -6.51 -9.42
N LEU A 115 -6.23 -7.51 -8.54
CA LEU A 115 -7.01 -8.73 -8.74
C LEU A 115 -8.52 -8.40 -8.81
N LEU A 116 -9.02 -7.51 -7.96
CA LEU A 116 -10.40 -7.00 -8.01
C LEU A 116 -10.71 -6.24 -9.32
N ILE A 117 -9.86 -5.27 -9.70
CA ILE A 117 -10.04 -4.48 -10.94
C ILE A 117 -10.01 -5.38 -12.18
N HIS A 118 -9.16 -6.41 -12.18
CA HIS A 118 -9.09 -7.38 -13.25
C HIS A 118 -10.39 -8.18 -13.37
N ALA A 119 -10.91 -8.71 -12.26
CA ALA A 119 -12.18 -9.43 -12.23
C ALA A 119 -13.38 -8.55 -12.63
N MET A 120 -13.38 -7.28 -12.23
CA MET A 120 -14.39 -6.31 -12.67
C MET A 120 -14.32 -6.04 -14.17
N THR A 121 -13.11 -5.88 -14.71
CA THR A 121 -12.93 -5.64 -16.14
C THR A 121 -13.31 -6.84 -16.98
N GLU A 122 -12.98 -8.06 -16.54
CA GLU A 122 -13.36 -9.29 -17.22
C GLU A 122 -14.90 -9.46 -17.25
N LYS A 123 -15.57 -9.20 -16.12
CA LYS A 123 -17.04 -9.25 -16.03
C LYS A 123 -17.72 -8.16 -16.87
N GLU A 124 -17.19 -6.94 -16.87
CA GLU A 124 -17.67 -5.86 -17.73
C GLU A 124 -17.54 -6.24 -19.22
N ASP A 125 -16.39 -6.76 -19.63
CA ASP A 125 -16.16 -7.21 -21.02
C ASP A 125 -17.10 -8.37 -21.40
N GLN A 126 -17.37 -9.31 -20.49
CA GLN A 126 -18.31 -10.40 -20.69
C GLN A 126 -19.75 -9.87 -20.87
N MET A 127 -20.24 -9.02 -19.95
CA MET A 127 -21.57 -8.43 -20.04
C MET A 127 -21.75 -7.60 -21.32
N ARG A 128 -20.70 -6.86 -21.72
CA ARG A 128 -20.70 -6.07 -22.96
C ARG A 128 -20.81 -6.95 -24.21
N ARG A 129 -20.27 -8.19 -24.19
CA ARG A 129 -20.41 -9.16 -25.29
C ARG A 129 -21.79 -9.81 -25.33
N GLU A 130 -22.34 -10.16 -24.17
CA GLU A 130 -23.63 -10.85 -24.07
C GLU A 130 -24.82 -9.91 -24.33
N GLN A 131 -24.73 -8.66 -23.86
CA GLN A 131 -25.81 -7.67 -23.97
C GLN A 131 -25.30 -6.30 -24.46
N PRO A 132 -24.87 -6.18 -25.73
CA PRO A 132 -24.35 -4.92 -26.27
C PRO A 132 -25.40 -3.79 -26.26
N SER A 133 -26.69 -4.12 -26.36
CA SER A 133 -27.79 -3.14 -26.32
C SER A 133 -27.95 -2.47 -24.95
N LEU A 134 -27.54 -3.13 -23.86
CA LEU A 134 -27.59 -2.56 -22.51
C LEU A 134 -26.58 -1.42 -22.38
N PHE A 135 -25.44 -1.53 -23.09
CA PHE A 135 -24.36 -0.54 -23.10
C PHE A 135 -24.56 0.62 -24.09
N VAL A 136 -25.55 0.54 -24.97
CA VAL A 136 -25.86 1.56 -25.99
C VAL A 136 -26.94 2.50 -25.43
N GLY A 137 -26.57 3.73 -25.07
CA GLY A 137 -27.50 4.77 -24.61
C GLY A 137 -27.46 5.11 -23.11
N LEU A 138 -26.48 4.59 -22.36
CA LEU A 138 -26.29 4.93 -20.94
C LEU A 138 -26.12 6.42 -20.67
N GLU A 139 -25.64 7.18 -21.65
CA GLU A 139 -25.33 8.60 -21.52
C GLU A 139 -26.55 9.46 -21.12
N HIS A 140 -27.78 8.98 -21.41
CA HIS A 140 -29.02 9.68 -21.07
C HIS A 140 -29.66 9.24 -19.74
N ASN A 141 -29.18 8.17 -19.09
CA ASN A 141 -29.79 7.64 -17.87
C ASN A 141 -28.73 7.31 -16.80
N PRO A 142 -28.39 8.25 -15.90
CA PRO A 142 -27.40 8.01 -14.84
C PRO A 142 -27.80 6.86 -13.90
N LYS A 143 -29.11 6.64 -13.70
CA LYS A 143 -29.62 5.52 -12.89
C LYS A 143 -29.29 4.15 -13.49
N ALA A 144 -29.29 4.03 -14.82
CA ALA A 144 -28.94 2.78 -15.49
C ALA A 144 -27.42 2.49 -15.38
N ILE A 145 -26.58 3.53 -15.42
CA ILE A 145 -25.14 3.41 -15.16
C ILE A 145 -24.89 2.87 -13.75
N GLU A 146 -25.58 3.42 -12.76
CA GLU A 146 -25.43 3.01 -11.37
C GLU A 146 -25.86 1.55 -11.17
N GLU A 147 -26.98 1.13 -11.74
CA GLU A 147 -27.48 -0.25 -11.64
C GLU A 147 -26.55 -1.27 -12.29
N ILE A 148 -26.04 -0.98 -13.50
CA ILE A 148 -25.10 -1.85 -14.21
C ILE A 148 -23.78 -1.93 -13.47
N THR A 149 -23.26 -0.79 -13.01
CA THR A 149 -22.00 -0.74 -12.23
C THR A 149 -22.14 -1.50 -10.92
N SER A 150 -23.25 -1.31 -10.19
CA SER A 150 -23.57 -2.06 -8.97
C SER A 150 -23.61 -3.56 -9.24
N THR A 151 -24.23 -3.98 -10.35
CA THR A 151 -24.32 -5.39 -10.72
C THR A 151 -22.94 -5.97 -10.98
N ILE A 152 -22.11 -5.31 -11.80
CA ILE A 152 -20.73 -5.72 -12.09
C ILE A 152 -19.92 -5.83 -10.79
N VAL A 153 -19.94 -4.79 -9.95
CA VAL A 153 -19.21 -4.78 -8.68
C VAL A 153 -19.66 -5.93 -7.79
N SER A 154 -20.97 -6.16 -7.65
CA SER A 154 -21.49 -7.22 -6.79
C SER A 154 -21.14 -8.62 -7.28
N GLU A 155 -21.22 -8.89 -8.58
CA GLU A 155 -20.92 -10.20 -9.15
C GLU A 155 -19.42 -10.47 -9.15
N SER A 156 -18.60 -9.48 -9.49
CA SER A 156 -17.14 -9.57 -9.41
C SER A 156 -16.69 -9.78 -7.97
N LEU A 157 -17.26 -9.05 -7.00
CA LEU A 157 -16.95 -9.21 -5.58
C LEU A 157 -17.42 -10.58 -5.05
N ALA A 158 -18.57 -11.09 -5.48
CA ALA A 158 -19.03 -12.42 -5.11
C ALA A 158 -18.10 -13.53 -5.63
N TYR A 159 -17.52 -13.35 -6.82
CA TYR A 159 -16.58 -14.31 -7.39
C TYR A 159 -15.20 -14.25 -6.72
N ILE A 160 -14.68 -13.04 -6.50
CA ILE A 160 -13.27 -12.83 -6.11
C ILE A 160 -13.08 -12.61 -4.61
N GLY A 161 -14.10 -12.10 -3.93
CA GLY A 161 -14.10 -11.73 -2.52
C GLY A 161 -13.71 -12.87 -1.59
N PRO A 162 -14.20 -14.12 -1.76
CA PRO A 162 -13.77 -15.24 -0.93
C PRO A 162 -12.26 -15.53 -1.04
N SER A 163 -11.67 -15.33 -2.22
CA SER A 163 -10.23 -15.52 -2.42
C SER A 163 -9.42 -14.43 -1.73
N ILE A 164 -9.84 -13.17 -1.85
CA ILE A 164 -9.18 -12.04 -1.17
C ILE A 164 -9.28 -12.21 0.36
N PHE A 165 -10.46 -12.56 0.87
CA PHE A 165 -10.65 -12.84 2.30
C PHE A 165 -9.75 -13.97 2.80
N MET A 166 -9.67 -15.08 2.04
CA MET A 166 -8.83 -16.22 2.42
C MET A 166 -7.34 -15.84 2.43
N ALA A 167 -6.88 -15.06 1.46
CA ALA A 167 -5.51 -14.55 1.39
C ALA A 167 -5.20 -13.63 2.58
N SER A 168 -6.01 -12.59 2.80
CA SER A 168 -5.82 -11.64 3.90
C SER A 168 -5.89 -12.32 5.27
N ALA A 169 -6.80 -13.28 5.46
CA ALA A 169 -6.88 -14.06 6.70
C ALA A 169 -5.61 -14.91 6.91
N ALA A 170 -5.10 -15.56 5.87
CA ALA A 170 -3.87 -16.35 5.95
C ALA A 170 -2.65 -15.47 6.26
N GLU A 171 -2.54 -14.30 5.63
CA GLU A 171 -1.48 -13.33 5.89
C GLU A 171 -1.55 -12.76 7.31
N SER A 172 -2.74 -12.33 7.77
CA SER A 172 -2.93 -11.87 9.15
C SER A 172 -2.56 -12.95 10.16
N VAL A 173 -2.96 -14.21 9.95
CA VAL A 173 -2.58 -15.31 10.82
C VAL A 173 -1.07 -15.58 10.78
N ALA A 174 -0.44 -15.51 9.61
CA ALA A 174 1.01 -15.68 9.47
C ALA A 174 1.78 -14.58 10.22
N PHE A 175 1.35 -13.31 10.12
CA PHE A 175 1.92 -12.21 10.89
C PHE A 175 1.63 -12.34 12.39
N ALA A 176 0.45 -12.83 12.77
CA ALA A 176 0.15 -13.12 14.18
C ALA A 176 1.12 -14.17 14.75
N PHE A 177 1.44 -15.24 14.02
CA PHE A 177 2.47 -16.18 14.44
C PHE A 177 3.87 -15.57 14.46
N GLY A 178 4.18 -14.63 13.56
CA GLY A 178 5.42 -13.85 13.58
C GLY A 178 5.62 -13.04 14.88
N SER A 179 4.53 -12.67 15.55
CA SER A 179 4.58 -11.94 16.83
C SER A 179 5.08 -12.79 18.01
N ILE A 180 5.23 -14.11 17.85
CA ILE A 180 5.75 -15.02 18.89
C ILE A 180 7.29 -14.94 19.01
N SER A 181 7.97 -14.27 18.06
CA SER A 181 9.43 -14.16 18.05
C SER A 181 9.99 -13.49 19.31
N ALA A 182 11.09 -14.03 19.84
CA ALA A 182 11.78 -13.50 21.01
C ALA A 182 12.48 -12.15 20.75
N MET A 183 12.70 -11.78 19.48
CA MET A 183 13.31 -10.50 19.12
C MET A 183 12.24 -9.39 19.11
N PRO A 184 12.34 -8.36 19.96
CA PRO A 184 11.28 -7.37 20.15
C PRO A 184 10.95 -6.58 18.87
N VAL A 185 11.95 -6.32 18.02
CA VAL A 185 11.77 -5.63 16.73
C VAL A 185 10.82 -6.42 15.82
N VAL A 186 11.03 -7.73 15.72
CA VAL A 186 10.23 -8.63 14.87
C VAL A 186 8.83 -8.80 15.43
N LEU A 187 8.70 -8.86 16.76
CA LEU A 187 7.42 -8.96 17.44
C LEU A 187 6.51 -7.74 17.12
N TRP A 188 7.03 -6.53 17.30
CA TRP A 188 6.28 -5.30 17.02
C TRP A 188 6.00 -5.11 15.54
N PHE A 189 6.98 -5.44 14.68
CA PHE A 189 6.78 -5.47 13.23
C PHE A 189 5.62 -6.39 12.83
N ALA A 190 5.62 -7.62 13.34
CA ALA A 190 4.63 -8.62 12.98
C ALA A 190 3.22 -8.27 13.52
N ALA A 191 3.13 -7.73 14.74
CA ALA A 191 1.86 -7.24 15.29
C ALA A 191 1.28 -6.07 14.46
N MET A 192 2.13 -5.10 14.09
CA MET A 192 1.77 -3.97 13.22
C MET A 192 1.31 -4.45 11.84
N ALA A 193 2.06 -5.35 11.22
CA ALA A 193 1.72 -5.91 9.90
C ALA A 193 0.39 -6.68 9.93
N CYS A 194 0.15 -7.47 10.98
CA CYS A 194 -1.13 -8.17 11.18
C CYS A 194 -2.32 -7.19 11.21
N CYS A 195 -2.20 -6.11 11.98
CA CYS A 195 -3.25 -5.08 12.04
C CYS A 195 -3.38 -4.32 10.72
N ALA A 196 -2.28 -3.99 10.04
CA ALA A 196 -2.31 -3.29 8.76
C ALA A 196 -3.03 -4.11 7.68
N VAL A 197 -2.75 -5.41 7.58
CA VAL A 197 -3.43 -6.31 6.64
C VAL A 197 -4.91 -6.43 6.99
N ALA A 198 -5.24 -6.55 8.29
CA ALA A 198 -6.64 -6.64 8.72
C ALA A 198 -7.43 -5.36 8.41
N ILE A 199 -6.83 -4.18 8.63
CA ILE A 199 -7.45 -2.88 8.31
C ILE A 199 -7.56 -2.68 6.80
N ASN A 200 -6.57 -3.08 6.01
CA ASN A 200 -6.63 -2.96 4.54
C ASN A 200 -7.71 -3.86 3.90
N PHE A 201 -8.06 -4.97 4.55
CA PHE A 201 -9.16 -5.82 4.09
C PHE A 201 -10.54 -5.19 4.37
N CYS A 202 -10.66 -4.42 5.46
CA CYS A 202 -11.90 -3.75 5.86
C CYS A 202 -12.20 -2.50 5.02
#